data_AF-A0A0C9M818-F1
#
_entry.id   AF-A0A0C9M818-F1
#
_cell.length_a   1.000
_cell.length_b   1.000
_cell.length_c   1.000
_cell.angle_alpha   90.00
_cell.angle_beta   90.00
_cell.angle_gamma   90.00
#
_symmetry.space_group_name_H-M   'P 1'
#
loop_
_entity.id
_entity.type
_entity.pdbx_description
1 polymer ?
#
loop_
_entity_poly.entity_id
_entity_poly.type
_entity_poly.pdbx_seq_one_letter_code
_entity_poly.pdbx_strand_id
1 'polypeptide(L)'
;MYEIAKVLFPRSLEELSSFISLKNLRSLAQVSESFWRLCKSVPASEIDVMIGNSRPTHPCFYNLIDSSKNKGKTCALRFEQ
;
A
#
# COMPACT_ATOMS: atom_id res chain seq x y z
N MET A 1 -3.49 -8.68 -17.60
CA MET A 1 -3.47 -7.99 -16.30
C MET A 1 -4.85 -7.40 -16.10
N TYR A 2 -5.54 -7.72 -15.01
CA TYR A 2 -6.88 -7.19 -14.74
C TYR A 2 -6.75 -6.00 -13.79
N GLU A 3 -7.49 -4.92 -14.06
CA GLU A 3 -7.61 -3.80 -13.14
C GLU A 3 -8.33 -4.26 -11.87
N ILE A 4 -7.67 -4.16 -10.71
CA ILE A 4 -8.19 -4.68 -9.44
C ILE A 4 -9.09 -3.63 -8.76
N ALA A 5 -8.77 -2.34 -8.92
CA ALA A 5 -9.62 -1.22 -8.50
C ALA A 5 -9.16 0.10 -9.13
N LYS A 6 -10.12 1.00 -9.38
CA LYS A 6 -9.87 2.42 -9.65
C LYS A 6 -10.23 3.25 -8.43
N VAL A 7 -9.23 3.87 -7.80
CA VAL A 7 -9.40 4.74 -6.65
C VAL A 7 -8.76 6.09 -6.95
N LEU A 8 -9.56 7.16 -6.92
CA LEU A 8 -9.07 8.53 -7.00
C LEU A 8 -8.83 9.01 -5.58
N PHE A 9 -7.57 9.17 -5.20
CA PHE A 9 -7.22 9.68 -3.87
C PHE A 9 -7.56 11.17 -3.75
N PRO A 10 -8.05 11.61 -2.58
CA PRO A 10 -8.37 13.00 -2.36
C PRO A 10 -7.10 13.84 -2.44
N ARG A 11 -7.20 15.00 -3.08
CA ARG A 11 -6.09 15.96 -3.25
C ARG A 11 -6.04 16.99 -2.13
N SER A 12 -7.11 17.09 -1.35
CA SER A 12 -7.23 17.99 -0.21
C SER A 12 -8.04 17.35 0.93
N LEU A 13 -8.08 18.02 2.08
CA LEU A 13 -8.85 17.55 3.24
C LEU A 13 -10.36 17.64 3.00
N GLU A 14 -10.81 18.61 2.21
CA GLU A 14 -12.22 18.81 1.86
C GLU A 14 -12.76 17.60 1.07
N GLU A 15 -11.94 17.08 0.14
CA GLU A 15 -12.27 15.90 -0.67
C GLU A 15 -12.29 14.60 0.14
N LEU A 16 -11.67 14.57 1.33
CA LEU A 16 -11.56 13.37 2.14
C LEU A 16 -12.93 12.84 2.58
N SER A 17 -13.84 13.73 2.94
CA SER A 17 -15.21 13.35 3.37
C SER A 17 -15.95 12.59 2.27
N SER A 18 -15.86 13.07 1.03
CA SER A 18 -16.41 12.42 -0.16
C SER A 18 -15.68 11.13 -0.51
N PHE A 19 -14.38 11.05 -0.19
CA PHE A 19 -13.58 9.86 -0.43
C PHE A 19 -13.92 8.71 0.53
N ILE A 20 -14.26 8.99 1.79
CA ILE A 20 -14.62 7.99 2.81
C ILE A 20 -16.05 7.47 2.54
N SER A 21 -16.21 6.76 1.43
CA SER A 21 -17.41 6.03 1.07
C SER A 21 -17.19 4.53 1.25
N LEU A 22 -18.25 3.78 1.55
CA LEU A 22 -18.20 2.32 1.62
C LEU A 22 -17.62 1.69 0.34
N LYS A 23 -17.89 2.30 -0.83
CA LYS A 23 -17.35 1.86 -2.12
C LYS A 23 -15.83 1.97 -2.14
N ASN A 24 -15.28 3.13 -1.81
CA ASN A 24 -13.83 3.34 -1.85
C ASN A 24 -13.12 2.52 -0.76
N LEU A 25 -13.70 2.39 0.43
CA LEU A 25 -13.15 1.56 1.49
C LEU A 25 -13.10 0.07 1.09
N ARG A 26 -14.14 -0.45 0.42
CA ARG A 26 -14.13 -1.81 -0.13
C ARG A 26 -13.06 -2.00 -1.21
N SER A 27 -12.94 -1.04 -2.14
CA SER A 27 -11.89 -1.06 -3.15
C SER A 27 -10.49 -1.08 -2.53
N LEU A 28 -10.24 -0.25 -1.52
CA LEU A 28 -8.96 -0.21 -0.80
C LEU A 28 -8.69 -1.54 -0.08
N ALA A 29 -9.71 -2.15 0.54
CA ALA A 29 -9.58 -3.45 1.18
C ALA A 29 -9.19 -4.55 0.17
N GLN A 30 -9.81 -4.57 -1.01
CA GLN A 30 -9.50 -5.52 -2.08
C GLN A 30 -8.09 -5.33 -2.65
N VAL A 31 -7.64 -4.08 -2.82
CA VAL A 31 -6.26 -3.77 -3.22
C VAL A 31 -5.28 -4.27 -2.17
N SER A 32 -5.55 -4.02 -0.88
CA SER A 32 -4.72 -4.49 0.23
C SER A 32 -4.63 -6.02 0.26
N GLU A 33 -5.77 -6.72 0.19
CA GLU A 33 -5.81 -8.18 0.15
C GLU A 33 -5.03 -8.75 -1.05
N SER A 34 -5.27 -8.19 -2.24
CA SER A 34 -4.58 -8.62 -3.46
C SER A 34 -3.08 -8.37 -3.39
N PHE A 35 -2.67 -7.21 -2.86
CA PHE A 35 -1.28 -6.88 -2.61
C PHE A 35 -0.63 -7.92 -1.69
N TRP A 36 -1.23 -8.24 -0.54
CA TRP A 36 -0.65 -9.20 0.40
C TRP A 36 -0.59 -10.63 -0.13
N ARG A 37 -1.59 -11.03 -0.92
CA ARG A 37 -1.62 -12.34 -1.59
C ARG A 37 -0.53 -12.48 -2.64
N LEU A 38 -0.27 -11.40 -3.39
CA LEU A 38 0.72 -11.39 -4.48
C LEU A 38 2.12 -10.99 -4.00
N CYS A 39 2.23 -10.40 -2.80
CA CYS A 39 3.48 -10.00 -2.20
C CYS A 39 4.35 -11.23 -1.89
N LYS A 40 5.46 -11.34 -2.61
CA LYS A 40 6.42 -12.44 -2.49
C LYS A 40 7.52 -12.09 -1.50
N SER A 41 8.14 -13.13 -0.95
CA SER A 41 9.40 -12.96 -0.22
C SER A 41 10.48 -12.48 -1.20
N VAL A 42 11.23 -11.47 -0.80
CA VAL A 42 12.37 -10.95 -1.55
C VAL A 42 13.63 -11.52 -0.92
N PRO A 43 14.59 -12.07 -1.71
CA PRO A 43 15.87 -12.51 -1.18
C PRO A 43 16.57 -11.39 -0.42
N ALA A 44 17.28 -11.72 0.66
CA ALA A 44 17.98 -10.72 1.48
C ALA A 44 18.93 -9.83 0.66
N SER A 45 19.54 -10.38 -0.40
CA SER A 45 20.42 -9.68 -1.33
C SER A 45 19.74 -8.59 -2.17
N GLU A 46 18.42 -8.61 -2.30
CA GLU A 46 17.65 -7.68 -3.13
C GLU A 46 16.89 -6.63 -2.31
N ILE A 47 16.87 -6.76 -0.97
CA ILE A 47 16.13 -5.87 -0.07
C ILE A 47 16.63 -4.43 -0.20
N ASP A 48 17.94 -4.20 -0.16
CA ASP A 48 18.52 -2.85 -0.19
C ASP A 48 18.25 -2.13 -1.51
N VAL A 49 18.30 -2.86 -2.63
CA VAL A 49 17.96 -2.34 -3.97
C VAL A 49 16.49 -1.93 -4.03
N MET A 50 15.61 -2.75 -3.45
CA MET A 50 14.17 -2.48 -3.45
C MET A 50 13.81 -1.30 -2.53
N ILE A 51 14.47 -1.17 -1.37
CA ILE A 51 14.33 -0.02 -0.47
C ILE A 51 14.81 1.26 -1.16
N GLY A 52 15.96 1.22 -1.84
CA GLY A 52 16.51 2.38 -2.55
C GLY A 52 15.61 2.91 -3.68
N ASN A 53 14.82 2.04 -4.31
CA ASN A 53 13.85 2.42 -5.35
C ASN A 53 12.45 2.79 -4.80
N SER A 54 12.22 2.60 -3.50
CA SER A 54 10.93 2.86 -2.86
C SER A 54 10.91 4.23 -2.19
N ARG A 55 9.73 4.85 -2.09
CA ARG A 55 9.56 6.01 -1.21
C ARG A 55 9.39 5.52 0.23
N PRO A 56 10.16 6.06 1.20
CA PRO A 56 10.01 5.66 2.58
C PRO A 56 8.61 6.04 3.09
N THR A 57 7.99 5.13 3.83
CA THR A 57 6.74 5.43 4.53
C THR A 57 7.03 6.50 5.59
N HIS A 58 6.15 7.49 5.73
CA HIS A 58 6.33 8.52 6.74
C HIS A 58 6.36 7.89 8.15
N PRO A 59 7.31 8.26 9.03
CA PRO A 59 7.54 7.55 10.30
C PRO A 59 6.32 7.42 11.22
N CYS A 60 5.41 8.39 11.19
CA CYS A 60 4.17 8.35 11.98
C CYS A 60 3.28 7.13 11.68
N PHE A 61 3.38 6.54 10.48
CA PHE A 61 2.61 5.36 10.12
C PHE A 61 3.24 4.06 10.62
N TYR A 62 4.51 4.03 11.01
CA TYR A 62 5.13 2.79 11.50
C TYR A 62 4.45 2.28 12.78
N ASN A 63 3.97 3.17 13.64
CA ASN A 63 3.21 2.80 14.84
C ASN A 63 1.81 2.25 14.52
N LEU A 64 1.31 2.49 13.30
CA LEU A 64 0.00 2.02 12.84
C LEU A 64 0.10 0.71 12.03
N ILE A 65 1.31 0.30 11.67
CA ILE A 65 1.57 -0.89 10.85
C ILE A 65 2.16 -1.98 11.75
N ASP A 66 1.42 -3.07 11.93
CA ASP A 66 1.95 -4.29 12.55
C ASP A 66 2.88 -5.02 11.57
N SER A 67 4.17 -4.70 11.63
CA SER A 67 5.20 -5.28 10.79
C SER A 67 5.49 -6.76 11.09
N SER A 68 4.99 -7.29 12.22
CA SER A 68 5.22 -8.69 12.60
C SER A 68 4.55 -9.68 11.64
N LYS A 69 3.48 -9.26 10.96
CA LYS A 69 2.77 -10.03 9.91
C LYS A 69 3.52 -10.09 8.58
N ASN A 70 4.59 -9.29 8.44
CA ASN A 70 5.30 -9.08 7.18
C ASN A 70 6.74 -9.58 7.21
N LYS A 71 7.12 -10.39 8.22
CA LYS A 71 8.47 -10.94 8.34
C LYS A 71 8.85 -11.70 7.07
N GLY A 72 9.94 -11.27 6.42
CA GLY A 72 10.46 -11.88 5.20
C GLY A 72 9.75 -11.48 3.90
N LYS A 73 8.79 -10.54 3.95
CA LYS A 73 8.13 -9.97 2.77
C LYS A 73 8.47 -8.49 2.65
N THR A 74 9.07 -8.11 1.53
CA THR A 74 9.36 -6.71 1.20
C THR A 74 8.61 -6.38 -0.08
N CYS A 75 7.57 -5.55 0.01
CA CYS A 75 6.77 -5.13 -1.14
C CYS A 75 6.41 -3.66 -1.01
N ALA A 76 6.34 -2.94 -2.13
CA ALA A 76 5.93 -1.54 -2.18
C ALA A 76 4.68 -1.39 -3.06
N LEU A 77 3.71 -0.61 -2.58
CA LEU A 77 2.56 -0.16 -3.37
C LEU A 77 2.71 1.35 -3.57
N ARG A 78 2.69 1.79 -4.83
CA ARG A 78 2.73 3.21 -5.18
C ARG A 78 1.35 3.63 -5.68
N PHE A 79 0.82 4.69 -5.09
CA PHE A 79 -0.33 5.40 -5.62
C PHE A 79 0.17 6.62 -6.39
N GLU A 80 -0.26 6.76 -7.64
CA GLU A 80 0.01 7.97 -8.44
C GLU A 80 -1.05 9.03 -8.10
N GLN A 81 -0.65 10.31 -8.14
CA GLN A 81 -1.49 11.48 -7.89
C GLN A 81 -1.90 12.15 -9.20
#